data_AF-A0A367K469-F1
#
_entry.id   AF-A0A367K469-F1
#
_cell.length_a   1.000
_cell.length_b   1.000
_cell.length_c   1.000
_cell.angle_alpha   90.00
_cell.angle_beta   90.00
_cell.angle_gamma   90.00
#
_symmetry.space_group_name_H-M   'P 1'
#
loop_
_entity.id
_entity.type
_entity.pdbx_description
1 polymer ?
#
loop_
_entity_poly.entity_id
_entity_poly.type
_entity_poly.pdbx_seq_one_letter_code
_entity_poly.pdbx_strand_id
1 'polypeptide(L)'
;MSSIQFLESFPSLQQLYLHKYRVVSMEEFMFIFDTCLDLQLAAISLHIDRIPNTFIRPKPYPSLKELAIASYSHPIHEGTIDYITQKFTGLCKIRIQVDSSPEHDAYNVAYSRLLETHLMRSGQSYEFQLTFIHNDGWTDTENSSIRIDTTRACLSSIFGTRQTSSNIYHYLIVRVLDDRAKRLKLETCLKKVKIDLSRCRTEISLPHAGIGSQLNEYLDDTASNIYELHVNGLSNPKEKPLQGLHTAIEKCSRLEKLTLLACKLQSFKGCLSLSVQTVHINHVETYPTFFKDLVVSFPNLKYLCIGHTTIVNDCLPVKPVVIDLLNLNLESLSLYNLKQQHCDFDRKPCMILVTTSGKTTYFKKCLFDNPEKLTREDAIEEEIRADPMHQLHIRCRKIHQLWLYGIKFEIN
;
A
#
# COMPACT_ATOMS: atom_id res chain seq x y z
N MET A 1 18.38 -27.87 28.90
CA MET A 1 17.58 -27.76 27.66
C MET A 1 16.22 -28.37 27.95
N SER A 2 15.15 -27.63 27.73
CA SER A 2 13.77 -28.09 27.95
C SER A 2 13.36 -28.93 26.75
N SER A 3 13.11 -30.23 26.88
CA SER A 3 12.68 -31.11 25.79
C SER A 3 11.26 -30.77 25.33
N ILE A 4 10.95 -30.84 24.02
CA ILE A 4 9.59 -30.62 23.49
C ILE A 4 8.60 -31.72 23.88
N GLN A 5 9.08 -32.84 24.43
CA GLN A 5 8.29 -33.99 24.86
C GLN A 5 7.21 -33.65 25.91
N PHE A 6 7.32 -32.53 26.62
CA PHE A 6 6.29 -32.12 27.58
C PHE A 6 4.90 -31.96 26.94
N LEU A 7 4.82 -31.76 25.63
CA LEU A 7 3.55 -31.66 24.89
C LEU A 7 2.69 -32.93 25.00
N GLU A 8 3.27 -34.10 25.27
CA GLU A 8 2.51 -35.34 25.49
C GLU A 8 1.51 -35.23 26.65
N SER A 9 1.80 -34.36 27.61
CA SER A 9 0.91 -34.10 28.75
C SER A 9 -0.26 -33.18 28.40
N PHE A 10 -0.29 -32.59 27.20
CA PHE A 10 -1.27 -31.57 26.79
C PHE A 10 -1.89 -31.87 25.41
N PRO A 11 -2.51 -33.03 25.17
CA PRO A 11 -3.01 -33.42 23.85
C PRO A 11 -4.15 -32.52 23.32
N SER A 12 -4.93 -31.89 24.21
CA SER A 12 -6.03 -30.98 23.86
C SER A 12 -5.59 -29.51 23.72
N LEU A 13 -4.28 -29.26 23.59
CA LEU A 13 -3.75 -27.91 23.48
C LEU A 13 -4.22 -27.24 22.17
N GLN A 14 -4.87 -26.09 22.28
CA GLN A 14 -5.39 -25.33 21.13
C GLN A 14 -4.43 -24.23 20.66
N GLN A 15 -3.55 -23.74 21.54
CA GLN A 15 -2.63 -22.65 21.22
C GLN A 15 -1.25 -22.95 21.79
N LEU A 16 -0.22 -22.75 20.97
CA LEU A 16 1.16 -23.05 21.33
C LEU A 16 2.08 -21.90 20.92
N TYR A 17 2.88 -21.41 21.87
CA TYR A 17 3.85 -20.33 21.66
C TYR A 17 5.23 -20.79 22.12
N LEU A 18 6.10 -21.11 21.16
CA LEU A 18 7.47 -21.57 21.34
C LEU A 18 8.48 -20.51 20.88
N HIS A 19 8.36 -19.28 21.40
CA HIS A 19 9.24 -18.18 21.00
C HIS A 19 10.70 -18.36 21.44
N LYS A 20 10.93 -19.04 22.57
CA LYS A 20 12.28 -19.29 23.13
C LYS A 20 12.80 -20.70 22.85
N TYR A 21 11.94 -21.60 22.36
CA TYR A 21 12.34 -22.94 21.99
C TYR A 21 12.59 -22.98 20.49
N ARG A 22 13.80 -23.37 20.11
CA ARG A 22 14.19 -23.49 18.71
C ARG A 22 13.92 -24.92 18.26
N VAL A 23 13.01 -25.09 17.31
CA VAL A 23 12.73 -26.38 16.67
C VAL A 23 13.79 -26.61 15.61
N VAL A 24 14.62 -27.64 15.82
CA VAL A 24 15.86 -27.85 15.04
C VAL A 24 15.76 -29.00 14.03
N SER A 25 14.68 -29.78 14.07
CA SER A 25 14.47 -30.91 13.15
C SER A 25 13.04 -31.00 12.65
N MET A 26 12.84 -31.67 11.51
CA MET A 26 11.49 -32.02 11.04
C MET A 26 10.77 -32.95 12.00
N GLU A 27 11.48 -33.82 12.71
CA GLU A 27 10.88 -34.74 13.70
C GLU A 27 10.25 -33.96 14.86
N GLU A 28 10.97 -32.98 15.41
CA GLU A 28 10.42 -32.09 16.44
C GLU A 28 9.24 -31.27 15.91
N PHE A 29 9.35 -30.77 14.68
CA PHE A 29 8.28 -30.00 14.05
C PHE A 29 7.01 -30.83 13.88
N MET A 30 7.13 -32.06 13.38
CA MET A 30 6.01 -32.99 13.20
C MET A 30 5.41 -33.41 14.54
N PHE A 31 6.26 -33.72 15.52
CA PHE A 31 5.87 -34.14 16.86
C PHE A 31 4.88 -33.18 17.52
N ILE A 32 5.07 -31.87 17.36
CA ILE A 32 4.15 -30.84 17.88
C ILE A 32 2.71 -31.09 17.41
N PHE A 33 2.53 -31.27 16.10
CA PHE A 33 1.20 -31.36 15.50
C PHE A 33 0.61 -32.77 15.60
N ASP A 34 1.46 -33.80 15.65
CA ASP A 34 1.02 -35.18 15.89
C ASP A 34 0.53 -35.39 17.32
N THR A 35 1.11 -34.66 18.28
CA THR A 35 0.74 -34.75 19.70
C THR A 35 -0.48 -33.88 20.03
N CYS A 36 -0.56 -32.68 19.44
CA CYS A 36 -1.61 -31.71 19.71
C CYS A 36 -2.55 -31.55 18.50
N LEU A 37 -3.44 -32.52 18.27
CA LEU A 37 -4.32 -32.55 17.08
C LEU A 37 -5.37 -31.43 17.03
N ASP A 38 -5.71 -30.86 18.18
CA ASP A 38 -6.68 -29.76 18.33
C ASP A 38 -6.04 -28.37 18.20
N LEU A 39 -4.74 -28.31 17.86
CA LEU A 39 -4.00 -27.06 17.78
C LEU A 39 -4.56 -26.17 16.66
N GLN A 40 -5.02 -24.99 17.05
CA GLN A 40 -5.57 -23.97 16.16
C GLN A 40 -4.55 -22.87 15.84
N LEU A 41 -3.65 -22.57 16.78
CA LEU A 41 -2.59 -21.58 16.61
C LEU A 41 -1.25 -22.13 17.07
N ALA A 42 -0.23 -21.99 16.23
CA ALA A 42 1.15 -22.29 16.58
C ALA A 42 2.07 -21.11 16.24
N ALA A 43 2.91 -20.68 17.18
CA ALA A 43 3.98 -19.72 16.97
C ALA A 43 5.32 -20.35 17.35
N ILE A 44 6.22 -20.56 16.38
CA ILE A 44 7.40 -21.42 16.54
C ILE A 44 8.64 -20.73 15.98
N SER A 45 9.79 -20.89 16.66
CA SER A 45 11.09 -20.57 16.07
C SER A 45 11.68 -21.79 15.36
N LEU A 46 11.97 -21.68 14.06
CA LEU A 46 12.49 -22.79 13.23
C LEU A 46 13.99 -22.64 12.94
N HIS A 47 14.68 -23.78 12.92
CA HIS A 47 16.06 -23.92 12.45
C HIS A 47 16.35 -25.34 11.94
N ILE A 48 15.71 -25.69 10.83
CA ILE A 48 15.81 -27.04 10.26
C ILE A 48 16.85 -27.03 9.15
N ASP A 49 18.05 -27.50 9.44
CA ASP A 49 19.18 -27.50 8.49
C ASP A 49 19.17 -28.69 7.53
N ARG A 50 18.46 -29.77 7.88
CA ARG A 50 18.39 -31.00 7.08
C ARG A 50 16.98 -31.57 7.08
N ILE A 51 16.54 -31.95 5.89
CA ILE A 51 15.29 -32.68 5.70
C ILE A 51 15.60 -34.14 5.40
N PRO A 52 14.99 -35.10 6.12
CA PRO A 52 15.15 -36.51 5.81
C PRO A 52 14.55 -36.85 4.43
N ASN A 53 15.23 -37.70 3.66
CA ASN A 53 14.90 -38.08 2.28
C ASN A 53 13.55 -38.80 2.09
N THR A 54 12.83 -39.10 3.18
CA THR A 54 11.60 -39.87 3.14
C THR A 54 10.61 -39.32 4.15
N PHE A 55 9.58 -38.63 3.65
CA PHE A 55 8.40 -38.28 4.44
C PHE A 55 7.41 -39.44 4.41
N ILE A 56 7.37 -40.23 5.49
CA ILE A 56 6.31 -41.23 5.67
C ILE A 56 5.00 -40.47 5.87
N ARG A 57 4.06 -40.61 4.92
CA ARG A 57 2.77 -39.89 4.79
C ARG A 57 2.10 -39.58 6.14
N PRO A 58 2.30 -38.39 6.74
CA PRO A 58 1.59 -37.99 7.94
C PRO A 58 0.14 -37.57 7.60
N LYS A 59 -0.78 -37.69 8.57
CA LYS A 59 -2.18 -37.25 8.44
C LYS A 59 -2.25 -35.72 8.24
N PRO A 60 -3.29 -35.20 7.56
CA PRO A 60 -3.52 -33.76 7.49
C PRO A 60 -3.96 -33.21 8.86
N TYR A 61 -3.64 -31.94 9.14
CA TYR A 61 -4.06 -31.23 10.36
C TYR A 61 -5.04 -30.09 9.99
N PRO A 62 -6.36 -30.36 9.96
CA PRO A 62 -7.38 -29.38 9.55
C PRO A 62 -7.71 -28.34 10.64
N SER A 63 -7.34 -28.61 11.89
CA SER A 63 -7.61 -27.76 13.05
C SER A 63 -6.78 -26.48 13.05
N LEU A 64 -5.55 -26.55 12.53
CA LEU A 64 -4.61 -25.42 12.54
C LEU A 64 -5.10 -24.30 11.61
N LYS A 65 -5.41 -23.14 12.18
CA LYS A 65 -5.87 -21.94 11.49
C LYS A 65 -4.78 -20.90 11.33
N GLU A 66 -3.92 -20.76 12.34
CA GLU A 66 -2.84 -19.78 12.37
C GLU A 66 -1.47 -20.45 12.61
N LEU A 67 -0.49 -20.12 11.76
CA LEU A 67 0.90 -20.54 11.92
C LEU A 67 1.82 -19.33 11.83
N ALA A 68 2.55 -19.05 12.90
CA ALA A 68 3.62 -18.06 12.95
C ALA A 68 4.96 -18.77 13.06
N ILE A 69 5.88 -18.47 12.14
CA ILE A 69 7.22 -19.02 12.07
C ILE A 69 8.22 -17.88 12.14
N ALA A 70 9.20 -18.00 13.03
CA ALA A 70 10.36 -17.13 13.05
C ALA A 70 11.64 -17.93 12.78
N SER A 71 12.36 -17.56 11.71
CA SER A 71 13.64 -18.16 11.33
C SER A 71 14.71 -17.07 11.32
N TYR A 72 15.63 -17.12 12.29
CA TYR A 72 16.57 -16.04 12.57
C TYR A 72 17.96 -16.20 11.96
N SER A 73 18.21 -17.27 11.20
CA SER A 73 19.55 -17.54 10.65
C SER A 73 19.51 -17.95 9.19
N HIS A 74 18.53 -18.74 8.76
CA HIS A 74 18.40 -19.18 7.38
C HIS A 74 16.95 -19.10 6.89
N PRO A 75 16.70 -18.98 5.58
CA PRO A 75 15.37 -19.19 5.03
C PRO A 75 14.82 -20.58 5.40
N ILE A 76 13.50 -20.69 5.53
CA ILE A 76 12.85 -21.98 5.75
C ILE A 76 13.11 -22.89 4.54
N HIS A 77 13.66 -24.08 4.78
CA HIS A 77 13.94 -25.07 3.74
C HIS A 77 12.68 -25.43 2.93
N GLU A 78 12.81 -25.60 1.60
CA GLU A 78 11.71 -25.91 0.67
C GLU A 78 10.83 -27.08 1.15
N GLY A 79 11.42 -28.22 1.50
CA GLY A 79 10.63 -29.36 2.00
C GLY A 79 9.83 -29.08 3.28
N THR A 80 10.22 -28.12 4.12
CA THR A 80 9.41 -27.67 5.28
C THR A 80 8.22 -26.84 4.80
N ILE A 81 8.41 -25.98 3.81
CA ILE A 81 7.33 -25.23 3.16
C ILE A 81 6.36 -26.17 2.44
N ASP A 82 6.86 -27.21 1.77
CA ASP A 82 6.03 -28.22 1.12
C ASP A 82 5.23 -29.02 2.13
N TYR A 83 5.85 -29.38 3.25
CA TYR A 83 5.15 -30.02 4.36
C TYR A 83 4.00 -29.15 4.87
N ILE A 84 4.26 -27.86 5.17
CA ILE A 84 3.26 -26.89 5.60
C ILE A 84 2.10 -26.84 4.60
N THR A 85 2.43 -26.66 3.33
CA THR A 85 1.48 -26.51 2.22
C THR A 85 0.56 -27.72 2.09
N GLN A 86 1.12 -28.93 2.21
CA GLN A 86 0.38 -30.18 2.04
C GLN A 86 -0.43 -30.58 3.28
N LYS A 87 0.08 -30.33 4.49
CA LYS A 87 -0.49 -30.92 5.72
C LYS A 87 -1.46 -30.01 6.44
N PHE A 88 -1.24 -28.69 6.39
CA PHE A 88 -2.06 -27.75 7.12
C PHE A 88 -3.22 -27.23 6.24
N THR A 89 -4.20 -28.11 6.03
CA THR A 89 -5.36 -27.87 5.17
C THR A 89 -6.32 -26.82 5.74
N GLY A 90 -6.26 -26.56 7.05
CA GLY A 90 -7.07 -25.57 7.74
C GLY A 90 -6.52 -24.15 7.77
N LEU A 91 -5.27 -23.93 7.32
CA LEU A 91 -4.59 -22.64 7.50
C LEU A 91 -5.29 -21.52 6.74
N CYS A 92 -5.75 -20.54 7.49
CA CYS A 92 -6.25 -19.26 6.98
C CYS A 92 -5.28 -18.12 7.26
N LYS A 93 -4.26 -18.32 8.12
CA LYS A 93 -3.31 -17.29 8.47
C LYS A 93 -1.89 -17.82 8.64
N ILE A 94 -0.95 -17.26 7.90
CA ILE A 94 0.47 -17.62 8.00
C ILE A 94 1.29 -16.35 8.21
N ARG A 95 2.13 -16.35 9.24
CA ARG A 95 3.15 -15.32 9.46
C ARG A 95 4.52 -15.97 9.38
N ILE A 96 5.35 -15.55 8.44
CA ILE A 96 6.72 -16.01 8.32
C ILE A 96 7.64 -14.82 8.52
N GLN A 97 8.55 -14.94 9.47
CA GLN A 97 9.57 -13.95 9.78
C GLN A 97 10.94 -14.56 9.47
N VAL A 98 11.69 -13.99 8.55
CA VAL A 98 13.02 -14.49 8.14
C VAL A 98 14.06 -13.38 8.32
N ASP A 99 15.18 -13.68 8.97
CA ASP A 99 16.24 -12.70 9.27
C ASP A 99 17.33 -12.60 8.16
N SER A 100 17.33 -13.54 7.20
CA SER A 100 18.27 -13.58 6.08
C SER A 100 17.56 -13.62 4.72
N SER A 101 18.15 -12.92 3.74
CA SER A 101 17.69 -13.00 2.34
C SER A 101 17.97 -14.41 1.82
N PRO A 102 17.03 -15.09 1.15
CA PRO A 102 17.35 -16.33 0.49
C PRO A 102 18.38 -16.06 -0.61
N GLU A 103 19.58 -16.61 -0.47
CA GLU A 103 20.63 -16.56 -1.49
C GLU A 103 20.28 -17.40 -2.73
N HIS A 104 19.15 -18.12 -2.72
CA HIS A 104 18.79 -19.09 -3.74
C HIS A 104 17.33 -18.96 -4.23
N ASP A 105 17.17 -18.99 -5.57
CA ASP A 105 15.89 -19.00 -6.28
C ASP A 105 14.92 -20.11 -5.85
N ALA A 106 15.44 -21.24 -5.38
CA ALA A 106 14.63 -22.37 -4.91
C ALA A 106 13.70 -21.99 -3.73
N TYR A 107 14.15 -21.08 -2.84
CA TYR A 107 13.32 -20.61 -1.74
C TYR A 107 12.17 -19.73 -2.23
N ASN A 108 12.43 -18.89 -3.24
CA ASN A 108 11.40 -18.06 -3.85
C ASN A 108 10.27 -18.95 -4.38
N VAL A 109 10.60 -20.00 -5.14
CA VAL A 109 9.63 -20.96 -5.69
C VAL A 109 8.80 -21.65 -4.58
N ALA A 110 9.43 -22.00 -3.45
CA ALA A 110 8.74 -22.64 -2.34
C ALA A 110 7.71 -21.71 -1.69
N TYR A 111 8.09 -20.47 -1.36
CA TYR A 111 7.16 -19.47 -0.80
C TYR A 111 6.08 -19.07 -1.80
N SER A 112 6.40 -18.97 -3.08
CA SER A 112 5.45 -18.79 -4.17
C SER A 112 4.40 -19.90 -4.19
N ARG A 113 4.83 -21.17 -4.12
CA ARG A 113 3.93 -22.33 -4.10
C ARG A 113 3.04 -22.36 -2.86
N LEU A 114 3.58 -21.99 -1.69
CA LEU A 114 2.79 -21.81 -0.47
C LEU A 114 1.71 -20.73 -0.66
N LEU A 115 2.10 -19.57 -1.20
CA LEU A 115 1.17 -18.49 -1.54
C LEU A 115 0.09 -18.98 -2.51
N GLU A 116 0.47 -19.47 -3.69
CA GLU A 116 -0.45 -19.91 -4.73
C GLU A 116 -1.45 -20.98 -4.24
N THR A 117 -0.95 -21.99 -3.52
CA THR A 117 -1.79 -23.10 -3.04
C THR A 117 -2.89 -22.61 -2.10
N HIS A 118 -2.57 -21.65 -1.22
CA HIS A 118 -3.54 -21.11 -0.28
C HIS A 118 -4.40 -19.99 -0.89
N LEU A 119 -3.86 -19.20 -1.82
CA LEU A 119 -4.57 -18.19 -2.63
C LEU A 119 -5.69 -18.79 -3.49
N MET A 120 -5.50 -20.02 -3.98
CA MET A 120 -6.44 -20.69 -4.88
C MET A 120 -7.54 -21.45 -4.14
N ARG A 121 -7.51 -21.55 -2.81
CA ARG A 121 -8.60 -22.17 -2.04
C ARG A 121 -9.87 -21.32 -2.11
N SER A 122 -10.99 -21.95 -2.47
CA SER A 122 -12.29 -21.28 -2.59
C SER A 122 -12.97 -21.13 -1.23
N GLY A 123 -13.70 -20.03 -1.04
CA GLY A 123 -14.65 -19.88 0.07
C GLY A 123 -14.07 -19.46 1.43
N GLN A 124 -12.80 -19.07 1.53
CA GLN A 124 -12.19 -18.61 2.78
C GLN A 124 -11.36 -17.33 2.60
N SER A 125 -11.32 -16.49 3.64
CA SER A 125 -10.39 -15.36 3.73
C SER A 125 -9.05 -15.86 4.21
N TYR A 126 -7.98 -15.38 3.59
CA TYR A 126 -6.62 -15.83 3.87
C TYR A 126 -5.72 -14.63 4.22
N GLU A 127 -4.93 -14.71 5.28
CA GLU A 127 -3.97 -13.68 5.64
C GLU A 127 -2.56 -14.27 5.58
N PHE A 128 -1.76 -13.79 4.65
CA PHE A 128 -0.36 -14.12 4.58
C PHE A 128 0.48 -12.92 5.04
N GLN A 129 1.48 -13.15 5.86
CA GLN A 129 2.39 -12.11 6.28
C GLN A 129 3.78 -12.68 6.16
N LEU A 130 4.59 -12.10 5.27
CA LEU A 130 5.97 -12.51 5.05
C LEU A 130 6.86 -11.33 5.40
N THR A 131 7.32 -11.32 6.64
CA THR A 131 8.20 -10.27 7.13
C THR A 131 9.64 -10.71 6.92
N PHE A 132 10.34 -10.09 5.97
CA PHE A 132 11.79 -10.12 5.98
C PHE A 132 12.25 -9.12 7.04
N ILE A 133 12.80 -9.63 8.13
CA ILE A 133 13.54 -8.80 9.07
C ILE A 133 14.97 -8.81 8.57
N HIS A 134 15.55 -7.63 8.46
CA HIS A 134 16.98 -7.51 8.27
C HIS A 134 17.47 -6.82 9.53
N ASN A 135 18.10 -7.58 10.44
CA ASN A 135 18.61 -7.07 11.70
C ASN A 135 19.98 -6.40 11.58
N ASP A 136 20.22 -5.57 10.55
CA ASP A 136 21.58 -5.13 10.28
C ASP A 136 21.69 -3.63 10.01
N GLY A 137 22.38 -2.94 10.91
CA GLY A 137 23.03 -1.65 10.67
C GLY A 137 24.24 -1.75 9.71
N TRP A 138 24.08 -2.46 8.59
CA TRP A 138 25.15 -2.75 7.65
C TRP A 138 24.89 -2.08 6.30
N THR A 139 25.90 -1.36 5.84
CA THR A 139 25.95 -0.51 4.64
C THR A 139 26.31 -1.27 3.37
N ASP A 140 26.11 -2.59 3.31
CA ASP A 140 26.58 -3.39 2.17
C ASP A 140 25.62 -3.37 0.98
N THR A 141 26.14 -2.84 -0.13
CA THR A 141 25.47 -2.71 -1.42
C THR A 141 25.30 -4.04 -2.15
N GLU A 142 26.12 -5.06 -1.86
CA GLU A 142 26.05 -6.38 -2.52
C GLU A 142 24.78 -7.16 -2.15
N ASN A 143 24.26 -6.97 -0.94
CA ASN A 143 23.02 -7.61 -0.49
C ASN A 143 21.74 -6.93 -1.02
N SER A 144 21.85 -5.89 -1.86
CA SER A 144 20.68 -5.17 -2.37
C SER A 144 19.98 -5.91 -3.52
N SER A 145 20.73 -6.54 -4.44
CA SER A 145 20.18 -7.26 -5.60
C SER A 145 19.38 -8.48 -5.17
N ILE A 146 19.92 -9.31 -4.27
CA ILE A 146 19.25 -10.52 -3.77
C ILE A 146 17.91 -10.17 -3.08
N ARG A 147 17.86 -9.05 -2.35
CA ARG A 147 16.62 -8.55 -1.72
C ARG A 147 15.59 -8.13 -2.76
N ILE A 148 16.03 -7.45 -3.82
CA ILE A 148 15.18 -7.06 -4.94
C ILE A 148 14.62 -8.30 -5.63
N ASP A 149 15.45 -9.30 -5.92
CA ASP A 149 15.04 -10.52 -6.62
C ASP A 149 14.04 -11.35 -5.79
N THR A 150 14.29 -11.50 -4.50
CA THR A 150 13.37 -12.17 -3.55
C THR A 150 12.02 -11.46 -3.50
N THR A 151 12.04 -10.13 -3.35
CA THR A 151 10.83 -9.30 -3.31
C THR A 151 10.07 -9.41 -4.63
N ARG A 152 10.80 -9.32 -5.75
CA ARG A 152 10.24 -9.45 -7.10
C ARG A 152 9.59 -10.80 -7.30
N ALA A 153 10.21 -11.89 -6.88
CA ALA A 153 9.63 -13.24 -7.01
C ALA A 153 8.35 -13.38 -6.17
N CYS A 154 8.34 -12.85 -4.94
CA CYS A 154 7.14 -12.84 -4.09
C CYS A 154 6.00 -12.05 -4.74
N LEU A 155 6.27 -10.83 -5.19
CA LEU A 155 5.28 -9.97 -5.87
C LEU A 155 4.83 -10.61 -7.18
N SER A 156 5.73 -11.24 -7.92
CA SER A 156 5.42 -11.96 -9.15
C SER A 156 4.49 -13.15 -8.92
N SER A 157 4.54 -13.77 -7.75
CA SER A 157 3.65 -14.88 -7.40
C SER A 157 2.25 -14.38 -7.01
N ILE A 158 2.19 -13.22 -6.36
CA ILE A 158 0.96 -12.55 -5.93
C ILE A 158 0.23 -11.91 -7.12
N PHE A 159 0.97 -11.24 -8.00
CA PHE A 159 0.43 -10.46 -9.12
C PHE A 159 0.49 -11.23 -10.44
N GLY A 160 1.36 -12.23 -10.57
CA GLY A 160 1.45 -13.10 -11.75
C GLY A 160 0.55 -14.34 -11.70
N THR A 161 -0.12 -14.59 -10.56
CA THR A 161 -1.15 -15.63 -10.46
C THR A 161 -2.21 -15.39 -11.53
N ARG A 162 -2.23 -16.30 -12.51
CA ARG A 162 -2.82 -16.05 -13.84
C ARG A 162 -4.25 -15.52 -13.75
N GLN A 163 -4.47 -14.48 -14.55
CA GLN A 163 -5.72 -13.81 -14.93
C GLN A 163 -6.78 -14.72 -15.58
N THR A 164 -6.85 -16.02 -15.27
CA THR A 164 -7.86 -16.91 -15.85
C THR A 164 -9.25 -16.67 -15.29
N SER A 165 -9.37 -15.93 -14.18
CA SER A 165 -10.65 -15.44 -13.68
C SER A 165 -10.69 -13.91 -13.74
N SER A 166 -11.60 -13.38 -14.55
CA SER A 166 -11.89 -11.94 -14.76
C SER A 166 -12.41 -11.21 -13.51
N ASN A 167 -12.15 -11.75 -12.32
CA ASN A 167 -12.75 -11.30 -11.07
C ASN A 167 -11.69 -11.10 -9.97
N ILE A 168 -10.40 -10.95 -10.29
CA ILE A 168 -9.36 -10.68 -9.27
C ILE A 168 -8.94 -9.22 -9.36
N TYR A 169 -9.08 -8.51 -8.25
CA TYR A 169 -8.71 -7.11 -8.12
C TYR A 169 -7.47 -6.99 -7.22
N HIS A 170 -6.39 -6.42 -7.77
CA HIS A 170 -5.11 -6.30 -7.10
C HIS A 170 -4.89 -4.89 -6.59
N TYR A 171 -4.56 -4.81 -5.31
CA TYR A 171 -4.27 -3.58 -4.60
C TYR A 171 -2.88 -3.66 -3.97
N LEU A 172 -2.12 -2.58 -4.06
CA LEU A 172 -0.80 -2.45 -3.44
C LEU A 172 -0.75 -1.20 -2.55
N ILE A 173 -0.42 -1.37 -1.27
CA ILE A 173 0.03 -0.27 -0.39
C ILE A 173 1.54 -0.31 -0.28
N VAL A 174 2.13 0.85 -0.43
CA VAL A 174 3.51 1.13 -0.10
C VAL A 174 3.49 2.06 1.11
N ARG A 175 3.92 1.62 2.29
CA ARG A 175 3.99 2.41 3.52
C ARG A 175 5.42 2.55 3.99
N VAL A 176 5.83 3.75 4.37
CA VAL A 176 7.08 3.94 5.09
C VAL A 176 6.78 3.85 6.59
N LEU A 177 7.45 2.95 7.30
CA LEU A 177 7.08 2.60 8.68
C LEU A 177 7.85 3.40 9.75
N ASP A 178 9.13 3.70 9.54
CA ASP A 178 9.96 4.38 10.52
C ASP A 178 11.22 4.94 9.84
N ASP A 179 11.51 6.23 10.08
CA ASP A 179 12.70 6.94 9.63
C ASP A 179 13.97 6.42 10.33
N ARG A 180 13.86 6.00 11.60
CA ARG A 180 15.00 5.48 12.38
C ARG A 180 15.35 4.06 11.98
N ALA A 181 14.35 3.19 11.85
CA ALA A 181 14.55 1.81 11.41
C ALA A 181 14.69 1.68 9.89
N LYS A 182 14.42 2.74 9.11
CA LYS A 182 14.50 2.75 7.64
C LYS A 182 13.74 1.55 7.08
N ARG A 183 12.41 1.46 7.28
CA ARG A 183 11.61 0.32 6.80
C ARG A 183 10.51 0.73 5.83
N LEU A 184 10.44 0.02 4.70
CA LEU A 184 9.34 0.02 3.74
C LEU A 184 8.45 -1.19 4.00
N LYS A 185 7.14 -0.99 3.96
CA LYS A 185 6.13 -2.04 4.04
C LYS A 185 5.31 -2.05 2.77
N LEU A 186 5.35 -3.17 2.06
CA LEU A 186 4.47 -3.47 0.94
C LEU A 186 3.31 -4.32 1.47
N GLU A 187 2.09 -3.86 1.26
CA GLU A 187 0.88 -4.60 1.63
C GLU A 187 0.08 -4.84 0.36
N THR A 188 0.01 -6.08 -0.10
CA THR A 188 -0.82 -6.44 -1.24
C THR A 188 -2.16 -6.99 -0.77
N CYS A 189 -3.23 -6.71 -1.50
CA CYS A 189 -4.53 -7.32 -1.29
C CYS A 189 -5.08 -7.86 -2.60
N LEU A 190 -5.51 -9.12 -2.57
CA LEU A 190 -6.21 -9.79 -3.66
C LEU A 190 -7.69 -9.92 -3.28
N LYS A 191 -8.60 -9.29 -4.05
CA LYS A 191 -10.05 -9.45 -3.86
C LYS A 191 -10.68 -10.21 -5.02
N LYS A 192 -11.38 -11.31 -4.74
CA LYS A 192 -12.22 -12.01 -5.74
C LYS A 192 -13.64 -11.39 -5.78
N VAL A 193 -14.02 -10.78 -6.90
CA VAL A 193 -15.24 -9.99 -7.07
C VAL A 193 -16.53 -10.83 -7.01
N LYS A 194 -16.49 -12.11 -7.40
CA LYS A 194 -17.69 -12.99 -7.39
C LYS A 194 -17.90 -13.75 -6.09
N ILE A 195 -16.93 -13.75 -5.17
CA ILE A 195 -17.02 -14.45 -3.88
C ILE A 195 -16.42 -13.48 -2.88
N ASP A 196 -17.26 -12.70 -2.21
CA ASP A 196 -16.91 -11.57 -1.30
C ASP A 196 -16.08 -11.98 -0.07
N LEU A 197 -15.45 -13.16 -0.08
CA LEU A 197 -14.89 -13.84 1.08
C LEU A 197 -13.41 -14.19 0.97
N SER A 198 -12.75 -14.05 -0.18
CA SER A 198 -11.29 -14.27 -0.25
C SER A 198 -10.56 -12.95 -0.42
N ARG A 199 -10.12 -12.38 0.69
CA ARG A 199 -9.03 -11.39 0.74
C ARG A 199 -7.76 -12.17 1.00
N CYS A 200 -6.72 -11.95 0.20
CA CYS A 200 -5.37 -12.30 0.61
C CYS A 200 -4.60 -11.04 0.86
N ARG A 201 -4.23 -10.81 2.11
CA ARG A 201 -3.27 -9.77 2.48
C ARG A 201 -1.89 -10.40 2.42
N THR A 202 -0.92 -9.78 1.77
CA THR A 202 0.51 -10.09 1.93
C THR A 202 1.25 -8.86 2.39
N GLU A 203 1.92 -8.96 3.52
CA GLU A 203 2.77 -7.89 4.04
C GLU A 203 4.24 -8.27 3.91
N ILE A 204 5.02 -7.43 3.23
CA ILE A 204 6.48 -7.54 3.03
C ILE A 204 7.13 -6.32 3.65
N SER A 205 8.07 -6.52 4.58
CA SER A 205 8.87 -5.43 5.16
C SER A 205 10.29 -5.47 4.61
N LEU A 206 10.83 -4.32 4.21
CA LEU A 206 12.14 -4.18 3.55
C LEU A 206 12.93 -3.01 4.18
N PRO A 207 14.27 -3.07 4.25
CA PRO A 207 15.11 -1.94 4.62
C PRO A 207 15.07 -0.86 3.53
N HIS A 208 15.01 0.40 3.94
CA HIS A 208 14.71 1.56 3.11
C HIS A 208 15.97 2.10 2.43
N ALA A 209 16.02 1.98 1.11
CA ALA A 209 16.94 2.71 0.26
C ALA A 209 16.19 3.35 -0.93
N GLY A 210 15.37 4.37 -0.66
CA GLY A 210 14.73 5.15 -1.73
C GLY A 210 13.56 4.44 -2.42
N ILE A 211 12.35 4.74 -1.93
CA ILE A 211 11.13 3.98 -2.23
C ILE A 211 10.79 3.92 -3.72
N GLY A 212 10.83 5.04 -4.44
CA GLY A 212 10.29 5.04 -5.80
C GLY A 212 11.30 4.64 -6.90
N SER A 213 12.61 4.70 -6.66
CA SER A 213 13.58 4.08 -7.58
C SER A 213 13.50 2.56 -7.48
N GLN A 214 13.39 2.02 -6.27
CA GLN A 214 13.37 0.57 -6.04
C GLN A 214 11.99 -0.06 -6.29
N LEU A 215 10.89 0.68 -6.16
CA LEU A 215 9.55 0.15 -6.46
C LEU A 215 9.45 -0.39 -7.90
N ASN A 216 10.11 0.29 -8.85
CA ASN A 216 10.17 -0.16 -10.24
C ASN A 216 10.90 -1.50 -10.41
N GLU A 217 11.91 -1.75 -9.58
CA GLU A 217 12.73 -2.97 -9.62
C GLU A 217 12.00 -4.15 -8.96
N TYR A 218 11.18 -3.88 -7.94
CA TYR A 218 10.36 -4.87 -7.25
C TYR A 218 9.17 -5.35 -8.08
N LEU A 219 8.49 -4.44 -8.79
CA LEU A 219 7.25 -4.77 -9.49
C LEU A 219 7.48 -5.42 -10.86
N ASP A 220 8.54 -5.02 -11.55
CA ASP A 220 8.93 -5.54 -12.87
C ASP A 220 7.73 -5.71 -13.83
N ASP A 221 7.58 -6.86 -14.48
CA ASP A 221 6.47 -7.15 -15.41
C ASP A 221 5.07 -7.21 -14.73
N THR A 222 5.04 -7.42 -13.42
CA THR A 222 3.78 -7.62 -12.69
C THR A 222 3.07 -6.32 -12.28
N ALA A 223 3.74 -5.18 -12.47
CA ALA A 223 3.15 -3.85 -12.29
C ALA A 223 1.84 -3.69 -13.08
N SER A 224 1.77 -4.27 -14.28
CA SER A 224 0.62 -4.23 -15.18
C SER A 224 -0.68 -4.81 -14.58
N ASN A 225 -0.57 -5.62 -13.53
CA ASN A 225 -1.70 -6.27 -12.87
C ASN A 225 -2.27 -5.48 -11.69
N ILE A 226 -1.67 -4.34 -11.34
CA ILE A 226 -2.11 -3.51 -10.22
C ILE A 226 -3.27 -2.59 -10.66
N TYR A 227 -4.38 -2.64 -9.93
CA TYR A 227 -5.57 -1.82 -10.17
C TYR A 227 -5.68 -0.64 -9.20
N GLU A 228 -5.21 -0.81 -7.96
CA GLU A 228 -5.12 0.27 -6.97
C GLU A 228 -3.71 0.37 -6.39
N LEU A 229 -3.16 1.58 -6.36
CA LEU A 229 -1.87 1.88 -5.77
C LEU A 229 -2.03 2.94 -4.68
N HIS A 230 -1.61 2.60 -3.46
CA HIS A 230 -1.64 3.47 -2.31
C HIS A 230 -0.22 3.73 -1.84
N VAL A 231 0.26 4.96 -1.94
CA VAL A 231 1.59 5.37 -1.52
C VAL A 231 1.46 6.26 -0.30
N ASN A 232 1.92 5.75 0.83
CA ASN A 232 1.92 6.43 2.12
C ASN A 232 3.36 6.73 2.53
N GLY A 233 3.74 7.99 2.43
CA GLY A 233 5.04 8.49 2.86
C GLY A 233 5.15 8.67 4.37
N LEU A 234 6.21 9.34 4.81
CA LEU A 234 6.34 9.82 6.19
C LEU A 234 5.83 11.26 6.25
N SER A 235 5.06 11.55 7.29
CA SER A 235 4.46 12.87 7.56
C SER A 235 5.48 13.99 7.86
N ASN A 236 6.78 13.79 7.64
CA ASN A 236 7.82 14.79 7.90
C ASN A 236 8.20 15.58 6.64
N PRO A 237 7.90 16.90 6.58
CA PRO A 237 8.13 17.74 5.40
C PRO A 237 9.62 17.99 5.04
N LYS A 238 10.56 17.57 5.90
CA LYS A 238 12.01 17.66 5.63
C LYS A 238 12.55 16.54 4.74
N GLU A 239 11.74 15.54 4.44
CA GLU A 239 12.20 14.38 3.69
C GLU A 239 12.24 14.62 2.18
N LYS A 240 13.11 13.86 1.51
CA LYS A 240 13.26 13.93 0.07
C LYS A 240 11.97 13.44 -0.60
N PRO A 241 11.53 14.08 -1.70
CA PRO A 241 10.40 13.59 -2.47
C PRO A 241 10.61 12.15 -2.96
N LEU A 242 9.50 11.44 -3.15
CA LEU A 242 9.50 10.06 -3.67
C LEU A 242 9.93 10.04 -5.14
N GLN A 243 11.24 9.90 -5.38
CA GLN A 243 11.81 9.79 -6.73
C GLN A 243 11.34 8.51 -7.42
N GLY A 244 11.01 8.53 -8.72
CA GLY A 244 10.70 7.33 -9.52
C GLY A 244 9.25 6.82 -9.45
N LEU A 245 8.39 7.46 -8.65
CA LEU A 245 6.96 7.10 -8.54
C LEU A 245 6.23 7.22 -9.89
N HIS A 246 6.56 8.24 -10.70
CA HIS A 246 5.95 8.45 -12.01
C HIS A 246 6.18 7.26 -12.96
N THR A 247 7.38 6.69 -12.96
CA THR A 247 7.74 5.50 -13.75
C THR A 247 6.98 4.26 -13.26
N ALA A 248 6.82 4.11 -11.94
CA ALA A 248 6.09 2.99 -11.37
C ALA A 248 4.61 3.03 -11.77
N ILE A 249 4.00 4.23 -11.73
CA ILE A 249 2.62 4.46 -12.17
C ILE A 249 2.48 4.13 -13.66
N GLU A 250 3.42 4.57 -14.50
CA GLU A 250 3.39 4.32 -15.95
C GLU A 250 3.44 2.82 -16.29
N LYS A 251 4.22 2.02 -15.54
CA LYS A 251 4.25 0.55 -15.69
C LYS A 251 2.94 -0.13 -15.27
N CYS A 252 2.14 0.51 -14.42
CA CYS A 252 0.85 -0.02 -13.96
C CYS A 252 -0.25 0.27 -14.99
N SER A 253 -0.22 -0.42 -16.14
CA SER A 253 -1.12 -0.17 -17.27
C SER A 253 -2.61 -0.32 -16.96
N ARG A 254 -2.99 -1.10 -15.93
CA ARG A 254 -4.37 -1.30 -15.48
C ARG A 254 -4.75 -0.50 -14.23
N LEU A 255 -3.91 0.45 -13.80
CA LEU A 255 -4.16 1.23 -12.60
C LEU A 255 -5.39 2.12 -12.75
N GLU A 256 -6.43 1.86 -11.96
CA GLU A 256 -7.67 2.63 -11.97
C GLU A 256 -7.69 3.72 -10.88
N LYS A 257 -7.02 3.45 -9.75
CA LYS A 257 -7.03 4.32 -8.58
C LYS A 257 -5.65 4.52 -7.98
N LEU A 258 -5.30 5.77 -7.73
CA LEU A 258 -4.07 6.20 -7.10
C LEU A 258 -4.38 6.96 -5.82
N THR A 259 -3.81 6.53 -4.70
CA THR A 259 -3.88 7.25 -3.42
C THR A 259 -2.47 7.68 -3.00
N LEU A 260 -2.28 8.97 -2.74
CA LEU A 260 -1.04 9.59 -2.30
C LEU A 260 -1.28 10.20 -0.92
N LEU A 261 -0.63 9.67 0.11
CA LEU A 261 -0.81 10.05 1.50
C LEU A 261 0.54 10.45 2.11
N ALA A 262 0.56 11.53 2.91
CA ALA A 262 1.70 11.89 3.75
C ALA A 262 3.04 11.91 3.00
N CYS A 263 3.08 12.46 1.79
CA CYS A 263 4.27 12.47 0.95
C CYS A 263 4.52 13.85 0.33
N LYS A 264 5.79 14.16 0.07
CA LYS A 264 6.20 15.32 -0.71
C LYS A 264 6.14 14.96 -2.19
N LEU A 265 5.19 15.55 -2.91
CA LEU A 265 4.94 15.22 -4.31
C LEU A 265 5.88 15.98 -5.24
N GLN A 266 6.46 15.24 -6.18
CA GLN A 266 7.16 15.80 -7.32
C GLN A 266 6.21 15.91 -8.52
N SER A 267 6.67 16.65 -9.53
CA SER A 267 6.06 16.68 -10.85
C SER A 267 5.87 15.25 -11.42
N PHE A 268 4.72 15.00 -12.02
CA PHE A 268 4.44 13.79 -12.80
C PHE A 268 4.77 13.95 -14.28
N LYS A 269 5.56 14.96 -14.65
CA LYS A 269 5.98 15.19 -16.03
C LYS A 269 6.60 13.94 -16.63
N GLY A 270 6.09 13.52 -17.79
CA GLY A 270 6.53 12.32 -18.50
C GLY A 270 5.73 11.06 -18.15
N CYS A 271 4.90 11.07 -17.10
CA CYS A 271 3.95 9.99 -16.84
C CYS A 271 2.71 10.17 -17.71
N LEU A 272 2.25 9.10 -18.36
CA LEU A 272 0.94 9.05 -19.01
C LEU A 272 0.25 7.73 -18.65
N SER A 273 -0.90 7.81 -17.98
CA SER A 273 -1.77 6.67 -17.73
C SER A 273 -3.20 6.98 -18.15
N LEU A 274 -3.72 6.15 -19.06
CA LEU A 274 -5.08 6.27 -19.58
C LEU A 274 -6.11 5.51 -18.73
N SER A 275 -5.66 4.63 -17.83
CA SER A 275 -6.52 3.79 -17.00
C SER A 275 -6.93 4.47 -15.69
N VAL A 276 -6.13 5.42 -15.18
CA VAL A 276 -6.40 6.09 -13.91
C VAL A 276 -7.65 6.96 -14.03
N GLN A 277 -8.65 6.62 -13.21
CA GLN A 277 -9.93 7.33 -13.13
C GLN A 277 -10.14 7.99 -11.78
N THR A 278 -9.45 7.55 -10.73
CA THR A 278 -9.56 8.09 -9.38
C THR A 278 -8.20 8.45 -8.80
N VAL A 279 -8.05 9.69 -8.32
CA VAL A 279 -6.85 10.16 -7.64
C VAL A 279 -7.22 10.78 -6.30
N HIS A 280 -6.64 10.24 -5.23
CA HIS A 280 -6.79 10.75 -3.87
C HIS A 280 -5.44 11.28 -3.39
N ILE A 281 -5.41 12.53 -2.97
CA ILE A 281 -4.22 13.22 -2.48
C ILE A 281 -4.55 13.71 -1.07
N ASN A 282 -3.76 13.32 -0.07
CA ASN A 282 -4.03 13.72 1.31
C ASN A 282 -2.76 13.92 2.14
N HIS A 283 -2.75 14.92 3.02
CA HIS A 283 -1.59 15.23 3.87
C HIS A 283 -0.28 15.44 3.09
N VAL A 284 -0.34 16.05 1.90
CA VAL A 284 0.83 16.22 1.04
C VAL A 284 1.34 17.66 1.02
N GLU A 285 2.61 17.82 0.69
CA GLU A 285 3.19 19.10 0.28
C GLU A 285 3.43 19.04 -1.24
N THR A 286 2.96 20.05 -1.97
CA THR A 286 3.06 20.11 -3.44
C THR A 286 3.20 21.55 -3.95
N TYR A 287 3.42 21.71 -5.25
CA TYR A 287 3.56 22.99 -5.95
C TYR A 287 2.41 23.19 -6.95
N PRO A 288 2.04 24.44 -7.31
CA PRO A 288 0.98 24.68 -8.29
C PRO A 288 1.17 23.97 -9.65
N THR A 289 2.43 23.80 -10.07
CA THR A 289 2.77 23.10 -11.33
C THR A 289 2.39 21.62 -11.33
N PHE A 290 2.31 20.98 -10.16
CA PHE A 290 1.93 19.58 -10.04
C PHE A 290 0.55 19.30 -10.65
N PHE A 291 -0.42 20.19 -10.46
CA PHE A 291 -1.78 19.97 -10.99
C PHE A 291 -1.82 20.02 -12.51
N LYS A 292 -0.97 20.85 -13.13
CA LYS A 292 -0.84 20.88 -14.60
C LYS A 292 -0.30 19.55 -15.12
N ASP A 293 0.72 19.01 -14.45
CA ASP A 293 1.29 17.71 -14.81
C ASP A 293 0.28 16.58 -14.58
N LEU A 294 -0.47 16.62 -13.47
CA LEU A 294 -1.51 15.64 -13.14
C LEU A 294 -2.57 15.50 -14.24
N VAL A 295 -3.00 16.62 -14.82
CA VAL A 295 -3.98 16.65 -15.92
C VAL A 295 -3.44 16.00 -17.18
N VAL A 296 -2.16 16.24 -17.48
CA VAL A 296 -1.49 15.64 -18.64
C VAL A 296 -1.27 14.14 -18.40
N SER A 297 -0.94 13.75 -17.17
CA SER A 297 -0.67 12.37 -16.82
C SER A 297 -1.91 11.49 -16.76
N PHE A 298 -3.07 12.03 -16.35
CA PHE A 298 -4.31 11.27 -16.17
C PHE A 298 -5.47 11.92 -16.94
N PRO A 299 -5.48 11.87 -18.28
CA PRO A 299 -6.48 12.56 -19.09
C PRO A 299 -7.91 12.00 -18.91
N ASN A 300 -8.05 10.76 -18.44
CA ASN A 300 -9.34 10.09 -18.19
C ASN A 300 -9.79 10.18 -16.72
N LEU A 301 -9.17 11.07 -15.93
CA LEU A 301 -9.52 11.24 -14.52
C LEU A 301 -10.98 11.71 -14.37
N LYS A 302 -11.73 10.99 -13.54
CA LYS A 302 -13.15 11.25 -13.23
C LYS A 302 -13.36 11.75 -11.81
N TYR A 303 -12.59 11.22 -10.87
CA TYR A 303 -12.72 11.50 -9.45
C TYR A 303 -11.40 12.03 -8.89
N LEU A 304 -11.41 13.26 -8.38
CA LEU A 304 -10.26 13.87 -7.75
C LEU A 304 -10.61 14.30 -6.33
N CYS A 305 -9.86 13.80 -5.35
CA CYS A 305 -9.99 14.16 -3.95
C CYS A 305 -8.68 14.77 -3.46
N ILE A 306 -8.71 15.99 -2.92
CA ILE A 306 -7.55 16.68 -2.37
C ILE A 306 -7.87 17.12 -0.94
N GLY A 307 -7.15 16.53 0.02
CA GLY A 307 -7.30 16.74 1.45
C GLY A 307 -6.00 17.24 2.08
N HIS A 308 -6.09 18.04 3.14
CA HIS A 308 -4.96 18.40 4.02
C HIS A 308 -3.65 18.70 3.26
N THR A 309 -3.73 19.45 2.16
CA THR A 309 -2.61 19.64 1.23
C THR A 309 -2.05 21.04 1.37
N THR A 310 -0.74 21.14 1.57
CA THR A 310 -0.02 22.41 1.59
C THR A 310 0.56 22.69 0.22
N ILE A 311 0.17 23.81 -0.38
CA ILE A 311 0.69 24.28 -1.66
C ILE A 311 1.80 25.30 -1.38
N VAL A 312 3.03 24.92 -1.73
CA VAL A 312 4.24 25.72 -1.61
C VAL A 312 4.33 26.65 -2.81
N ASN A 313 4.38 27.96 -2.56
CA ASN A 313 4.42 28.97 -3.59
C ASN A 313 5.66 29.84 -3.38
N ASP A 314 6.75 29.52 -4.06
CA ASP A 314 8.05 30.19 -3.89
C ASP A 314 8.12 31.58 -4.58
N CYS A 315 7.01 32.06 -5.15
CA CYS A 315 6.96 33.32 -5.88
C CYS A 315 6.53 34.49 -4.97
N LEU A 316 7.38 35.52 -4.90
CA LEU A 316 7.00 36.86 -4.44
C LEU A 316 6.70 37.77 -5.64
N PRO A 317 5.61 38.58 -5.62
CA PRO A 317 4.60 38.70 -4.58
C PRO A 317 3.69 37.47 -4.50
N VAL A 318 3.10 37.24 -3.31
CA VAL A 318 2.22 36.09 -3.10
C VAL A 318 0.97 36.22 -3.97
N LYS A 319 0.71 35.20 -4.78
CA LYS A 319 -0.44 35.10 -5.68
C LYS A 319 -1.49 34.13 -5.13
N PRO A 320 -2.76 34.27 -5.57
CA PRO A 320 -3.79 33.26 -5.34
C PRO A 320 -3.29 31.87 -5.74
N VAL A 321 -3.68 30.87 -4.96
CA VAL A 321 -3.42 29.48 -5.31
C VAL A 321 -4.28 29.11 -6.51
N VAL A 322 -3.67 28.61 -7.57
CA VAL A 322 -4.39 28.14 -8.76
C VAL A 322 -4.25 26.62 -8.89
N ILE A 323 -5.38 25.92 -8.83
CA ILE A 323 -5.51 24.50 -9.16
C ILE A 323 -6.03 24.42 -10.59
N ASP A 324 -5.14 24.12 -11.52
CA ASP A 324 -5.41 24.12 -12.96
C ASP A 324 -5.72 22.70 -13.47
N LEU A 325 -7.00 22.46 -13.78
CA LEU A 325 -7.59 21.20 -14.26
C LEU A 325 -8.30 21.39 -15.61
N LEU A 326 -7.92 22.40 -16.40
CA LEU A 326 -8.66 22.93 -17.56
C LEU A 326 -9.05 21.91 -18.65
N ASN A 327 -8.42 20.74 -18.70
CA ASN A 327 -8.69 19.71 -19.70
C ASN A 327 -9.51 18.51 -19.19
N LEU A 328 -9.84 18.46 -17.89
CA LEU A 328 -10.56 17.33 -17.30
C LEU A 328 -12.07 17.54 -17.27
N ASN A 329 -12.81 16.45 -17.47
CA ASN A 329 -14.25 16.39 -17.20
C ASN A 329 -14.47 15.53 -15.96
N LEU A 330 -14.54 16.16 -14.80
CA LEU A 330 -14.67 15.46 -13.52
C LEU A 330 -16.13 15.12 -13.22
N GLU A 331 -16.38 13.86 -12.85
CA GLU A 331 -17.64 13.44 -12.24
C GLU A 331 -17.71 13.95 -10.80
N SER A 332 -16.59 13.96 -10.08
CA SER A 332 -16.50 14.54 -8.74
C SER A 332 -15.15 15.21 -8.47
N LEU A 333 -15.20 16.40 -7.88
CA LEU A 333 -14.07 17.08 -7.27
C LEU A 333 -14.35 17.28 -5.78
N SER A 334 -13.48 16.80 -4.91
CA SER A 334 -13.59 16.97 -3.46
C SER A 334 -12.36 17.67 -2.89
N LEU A 335 -12.59 18.77 -2.17
CA LEU A 335 -11.55 19.61 -1.58
C LEU A 335 -11.83 19.86 -0.11
N TYR A 336 -10.84 19.63 0.76
CA TYR A 336 -10.93 19.97 2.18
C TYR A 336 -9.54 20.23 2.77
N ASN A 337 -9.45 21.22 3.67
CA ASN A 337 -8.22 21.57 4.39
C ASN A 337 -7.00 21.82 3.48
N LEU A 338 -7.22 22.46 2.33
CA LEU A 338 -6.14 23.00 1.51
C LEU A 338 -5.49 24.17 2.25
N LYS A 339 -4.16 24.32 2.19
CA LYS A 339 -3.40 25.42 2.79
C LYS A 339 -2.33 25.96 1.83
N GLN A 340 -2.06 27.25 1.87
CA GLN A 340 -0.90 27.82 1.20
C GLN A 340 0.25 27.87 2.21
N GLN A 341 1.48 27.62 1.79
CA GLN A 341 2.61 27.72 2.72
C GLN A 341 2.65 29.13 3.34
N HIS A 342 2.79 29.19 4.67
CA HIS A 342 2.69 30.40 5.49
C HIS A 342 1.30 31.05 5.61
N CYS A 343 0.25 30.45 5.05
CA CYS A 343 -1.13 30.87 5.27
C CYS A 343 -2.04 29.70 5.66
N ASP A 344 -2.57 29.81 6.86
CA ASP A 344 -3.60 28.91 7.32
C ASP A 344 -4.97 29.48 6.93
N PHE A 345 -5.65 28.87 5.96
CA PHE A 345 -7.04 29.25 5.65
C PHE A 345 -7.98 28.98 6.85
N ASP A 346 -7.49 28.30 7.89
CA ASP A 346 -8.15 28.18 9.18
C ASP A 346 -7.90 29.41 10.09
N ARG A 347 -7.48 30.58 9.58
CA ARG A 347 -7.40 31.82 10.38
C ARG A 347 -8.15 33.03 9.81
N LYS A 348 -8.44 33.04 8.52
CA LYS A 348 -9.23 34.10 7.85
C LYS A 348 -10.15 33.49 6.81
N PRO A 349 -11.26 34.17 6.45
CA PRO A 349 -12.14 33.70 5.40
C PRO A 349 -11.37 33.45 4.10
N CYS A 350 -11.59 32.27 3.51
CA CYS A 350 -11.04 31.89 2.22
C CYS A 350 -12.08 32.10 1.13
N MET A 351 -11.66 32.77 0.06
CA MET A 351 -12.45 32.90 -1.17
C MET A 351 -12.07 31.79 -2.13
N ILE A 352 -13.06 31.04 -2.61
CA ILE A 352 -12.89 29.93 -3.53
C ILE A 352 -13.62 30.24 -4.83
N LEU A 353 -12.87 30.38 -5.92
CA LEU A 353 -13.38 30.65 -7.25
C LEU A 353 -13.32 29.36 -8.06
N VAL A 354 -14.45 28.88 -8.55
CA VAL A 354 -14.53 27.65 -9.37
C VAL A 354 -14.98 28.04 -10.77
N THR A 355 -14.02 28.03 -11.71
CA THR A 355 -14.26 28.35 -13.11
C THR A 355 -14.37 27.05 -13.93
N THR A 356 -15.51 26.89 -14.59
CA THR A 356 -15.79 25.85 -15.59
C THR A 356 -15.86 26.48 -16.99
N SER A 357 -15.94 25.69 -18.06
CA SER A 357 -16.07 26.23 -19.43
C SER A 357 -17.32 27.12 -19.63
N GLY A 358 -18.35 26.97 -18.81
CA GLY A 358 -19.60 27.74 -18.93
C GLY A 358 -19.71 28.93 -17.99
N LYS A 359 -19.11 28.86 -16.79
CA LYS A 359 -19.29 29.89 -15.75
C LYS A 359 -18.24 29.82 -14.65
N THR A 360 -18.11 30.92 -13.90
CA THR A 360 -17.43 30.96 -12.60
C THR A 360 -18.46 30.97 -11.47
N THR A 361 -18.26 30.11 -10.47
CA THR A 361 -19.04 30.09 -9.23
C THR A 361 -18.14 30.46 -8.06
N TYR A 362 -18.67 31.24 -7.13
CA TYR A 362 -17.91 31.83 -6.03
C TYR A 362 -18.39 31.25 -4.71
N PHE A 363 -17.43 30.93 -3.83
CA PHE A 363 -17.71 30.43 -2.50
C PHE A 363 -16.85 31.15 -1.47
N LYS A 364 -17.38 31.24 -0.25
CA LYS A 364 -16.67 31.73 0.92
C LYS A 364 -16.63 30.65 1.99
N LYS A 365 -15.48 30.47 2.63
CA LYS A 365 -15.30 29.56 3.77
C LYS A 365 -14.70 30.31 4.96
N CYS A 366 -15.44 30.38 6.06
CA CYS A 366 -14.95 30.87 7.35
C CYS A 366 -14.48 29.70 8.24
N LEU A 367 -13.69 29.94 9.29
CA LEU A 367 -13.03 28.88 10.10
C LEU A 367 -13.93 27.75 10.56
N PHE A 368 -15.15 28.07 10.99
CA PHE A 368 -16.04 27.12 11.67
C PHE A 368 -17.37 26.91 10.96
N ASP A 369 -17.59 27.67 9.88
CA ASP A 369 -18.83 27.62 9.14
C ASP A 369 -18.70 26.69 7.93
N ASN A 370 -19.84 26.20 7.46
CA ASN A 370 -19.90 25.52 6.18
C ASN A 370 -19.56 26.51 5.05
N PRO A 371 -18.96 26.04 3.96
CA PRO A 371 -18.78 26.89 2.79
C PRO A 371 -20.13 27.38 2.28
N GLU A 372 -20.18 28.66 1.92
CA GLU A 372 -21.37 29.31 1.39
C GLU A 372 -21.14 29.72 -0.07
N LYS A 373 -22.17 29.55 -0.91
CA LYS A 373 -22.16 30.00 -2.30
C LYS A 373 -22.57 31.47 -2.37
N LEU A 374 -21.75 32.30 -2.98
CA LEU A 374 -21.99 33.74 -3.10
C LEU A 374 -22.72 34.10 -4.39
N THR A 375 -23.41 35.24 -4.36
CA THR A 375 -23.84 35.95 -5.58
C THR A 375 -22.63 36.58 -6.28
N ARG A 376 -22.80 37.05 -7.52
CA ARG A 376 -21.69 37.65 -8.26
C ARG A 376 -21.28 39.00 -7.66
N GLU A 377 -22.25 39.77 -7.22
CA GLU A 377 -22.07 41.08 -6.60
C GLU A 377 -21.30 40.94 -5.28
N ASP A 378 -21.74 40.04 -4.39
CA ASP A 378 -21.05 39.78 -3.12
C ASP A 378 -19.63 39.26 -3.35
N ALA A 379 -19.45 38.41 -4.36
CA ALA A 379 -18.14 37.87 -4.69
C ALA A 379 -17.14 38.93 -5.15
N ILE A 380 -17.58 39.94 -5.92
CA ILE A 380 -16.72 41.06 -6.35
C ILE A 380 -16.27 41.88 -5.15
N GLU A 381 -17.19 42.19 -4.22
CA GLU A 381 -16.83 42.92 -3.01
C GLU A 381 -15.84 42.14 -2.15
N GLU A 382 -16.08 40.84 -1.97
CA GLU A 382 -15.21 39.98 -1.17
C GLU A 382 -13.86 39.74 -1.85
N GLU A 383 -13.79 39.63 -3.18
CA GLU A 383 -12.54 39.48 -3.94
C GLU A 383 -11.64 40.72 -3.83
N ILE A 384 -12.24 41.92 -3.84
CA ILE A 384 -11.51 43.19 -3.63
C ILE A 384 -10.96 43.27 -2.21
N ARG A 385 -11.70 42.78 -1.21
CA ARG A 385 -11.28 42.78 0.21
C ARG A 385 -10.32 41.65 0.55
N ALA A 386 -10.37 40.53 -0.16
CA ALA A 386 -9.65 39.32 0.17
C ALA A 386 -8.16 39.45 -0.15
N ASP A 387 -7.34 39.18 0.85
CA ASP A 387 -5.90 38.99 0.71
C ASP A 387 -5.62 37.89 -0.35
N PRO A 388 -4.77 38.12 -1.36
CA PRO A 388 -4.39 37.12 -2.35
C PRO A 388 -3.94 35.78 -1.74
N MET A 389 -3.36 35.77 -0.53
CA MET A 389 -2.99 34.54 0.17
C MET A 389 -4.18 33.69 0.65
N HIS A 390 -5.39 34.26 0.65
CA HIS A 390 -6.62 33.62 1.08
C HIS A 390 -7.57 33.32 -0.08
N GLN A 391 -7.06 33.38 -1.32
CA GLN A 391 -7.80 33.08 -2.52
C GLN A 391 -7.36 31.76 -3.16
N LEU A 392 -8.34 30.90 -3.47
CA LEU A 392 -8.16 29.63 -4.16
C LEU A 392 -8.95 29.65 -5.48
N HIS A 393 -8.25 29.52 -6.59
CA HIS A 393 -8.84 29.50 -7.93
C HIS A 393 -8.74 28.09 -8.49
N ILE A 394 -9.88 27.46 -8.72
CA ILE A 394 -10.00 26.13 -9.31
C ILE A 394 -10.52 26.30 -10.74
N ARG A 395 -9.77 25.80 -11.71
CA ARG A 395 -10.14 25.86 -13.12
C ARG A 395 -10.33 24.44 -13.62
N CYS A 396 -11.46 24.13 -14.24
CA CYS A 396 -11.73 22.80 -14.79
C CYS A 396 -12.58 22.92 -16.04
N ARG A 397 -12.61 21.92 -16.93
CA ARG A 397 -13.51 21.98 -18.09
C ARG A 397 -14.96 21.82 -17.64
N LYS A 398 -15.22 20.74 -16.91
CA LYS A 398 -16.54 20.39 -16.37
C LYS A 398 -16.38 19.71 -15.01
N ILE A 399 -17.27 20.02 -14.08
CA ILE A 399 -17.38 19.37 -12.78
C ILE A 399 -18.85 19.03 -12.56
N HIS A 400 -19.19 17.74 -12.49
CA HIS A 400 -20.57 17.34 -12.24
C HIS A 400 -20.96 17.49 -10.77
N GLN A 401 -20.08 17.09 -9.85
CA GLN A 401 -20.27 17.25 -8.41
C GLN A 401 -19.06 17.93 -7.78
N LEU A 402 -19.29 19.05 -7.08
CA LEU A 402 -18.26 19.66 -6.25
C LEU A 402 -18.56 19.39 -4.78
N TRP A 403 -17.56 18.91 -4.05
CA TRP A 403 -17.58 18.78 -2.61
C TRP A 403 -16.55 19.74 -2.01
N LEU A 404 -17.01 20.70 -1.22
CA LEU A 404 -16.15 21.59 -0.46
C LEU A 404 -16.37 21.31 1.03
N TYR A 405 -15.32 20.91 1.73
CA TYR A 405 -15.35 20.67 3.18
C TYR A 405 -16.51 19.75 3.62
N GLY A 406 -16.79 18.71 2.84
CA GLY A 406 -17.86 17.74 3.11
C GLY A 406 -19.27 18.16 2.65
N ILE A 407 -19.45 19.37 2.12
CA ILE A 407 -20.72 19.86 1.60
C ILE A 407 -20.76 19.77 0.07
N LYS A 408 -21.86 19.21 -0.46
CA LYS A 408 -22.08 19.03 -1.90
C LYS A 408 -22.69 20.28 -2.54
N PHE A 409 -22.17 20.68 -3.68
CA PHE A 409 -22.68 21.77 -4.52
C PHE A 409 -22.88 21.31 -5.97
N GLU A 410 -23.94 21.80 -6.59
CA GLU A 410 -24.21 21.62 -8.01
C GLU A 410 -23.65 22.81 -8.81
N ILE A 411 -22.78 22.51 -9.77
CA ILE A 411 -22.05 23.49 -10.56
C ILE A 411 -22.32 23.24 -12.04
N ASN A 412 -23.54 23.56 -12.48
CA ASN A 412 -23.97 23.40 -13.87
C ASN A 412 -23.12 24.15 -14.90
#